data_AF-Q97IZ2-F1
#
_entry.id   AF-Q97IZ2-F1
#
_cell.length_a   1.000
_cell.length_b   1.000
_cell.length_c   1.000
_cell.angle_alpha   90.00
_cell.angle_beta   90.00
_cell.angle_gamma   90.00
#
_symmetry.space_group_name_H-M   'P 1'
#
loop_
_entity.id
_entity.type
_entity.pdbx_description
1 polymer ?
#
loop_
_entity_poly.entity_id
_entity_poly.type
_entity_poly.pdbx_seq_one_letter_code
_entity_poly.pdbx_strand_id
1 'polypeptide(L)'
;MCKHILGKGYVDGVIEADEVFFTESFKGTKPSNMPRRSRKIGKQVKKSGISKEQVCITTAIDRQGNLIMELACKGRITSKELEKLYDGHISNESILCTDSRKSYIQFANDLSLEHKRIKRGKHKEGLYHIQHINVLHSNLRKWMNRFNGAATKYISNYIKWFKWLQIFDTHKEIIKAKNFIVQSNVAHAYIKVKDLKYREPICV
;
A
#
# COMPACT_ATOMS: atom_id res chain seq x y z
N MET A 1 -15.84 -3.13 -13.56
CA MET A 1 -14.52 -3.77 -13.78
C MET A 1 -13.34 -2.80 -13.62
N CYS A 2 -13.15 -1.74 -14.43
CA CYS A 2 -12.01 -0.81 -14.28
C CYS A 2 -11.92 -0.09 -12.91
N LYS A 3 -13.06 0.36 -12.34
CA LYS A 3 -13.10 1.00 -11.01
C LYS A 3 -12.69 0.07 -9.86
N HIS A 4 -12.84 -1.24 -10.00
CA HIS A 4 -12.39 -2.21 -8.98
C HIS A 4 -10.88 -2.47 -9.08
N ILE A 5 -10.34 -2.54 -10.30
CA ILE A 5 -8.93 -2.85 -10.55
C ILE A 5 -8.02 -1.68 -10.16
N LEU A 6 -8.37 -0.45 -10.57
CA LEU A 6 -7.61 0.78 -10.27
C LEU A 6 -8.09 1.52 -9.02
N GLY A 7 -9.23 1.12 -8.46
CA GLY A 7 -9.71 1.59 -7.17
C GLY A 7 -9.03 0.86 -6.02
N LYS A 8 -9.60 1.01 -4.82
CA LYS A 8 -9.05 0.43 -3.60
C LYS A 8 -8.97 -1.10 -3.66
N GLY A 9 -9.94 -1.76 -4.31
CA GLY A 9 -10.03 -3.22 -4.43
C GLY A 9 -11.02 -3.82 -3.44
N TYR A 10 -11.13 -5.14 -3.43
CA TYR A 10 -11.93 -5.92 -2.47
C TYR A 10 -11.20 -7.23 -2.22
N VAL A 11 -11.22 -7.73 -0.99
CA VAL A 11 -10.59 -9.00 -0.61
C VAL A 11 -11.55 -9.82 0.26
N ASP A 12 -11.45 -11.15 0.14
CA ASP A 12 -12.39 -12.10 0.77
C ASP A 12 -11.70 -13.41 1.19
N GLY A 13 -12.37 -14.20 2.02
CA GLY A 13 -11.90 -15.50 2.48
C GLY A 13 -10.72 -15.38 3.42
N VAL A 14 -9.55 -15.90 3.06
CA VAL A 14 -8.35 -15.81 3.90
C VAL A 14 -7.47 -14.66 3.44
N ILE A 15 -7.37 -13.63 4.26
CA ILE A 15 -6.73 -12.35 3.93
C ILE A 15 -5.46 -12.19 4.73
N GLU A 16 -4.33 -11.93 4.07
CA GLU A 16 -3.08 -11.52 4.70
C GLU A 16 -2.99 -9.99 4.68
N ALA A 17 -2.83 -9.34 5.84
CA ALA A 17 -2.75 -7.89 5.94
C ALA A 17 -1.56 -7.42 6.79
N ASP A 18 -0.87 -6.38 6.30
CA ASP A 18 0.27 -5.72 6.94
C ASP A 18 0.53 -4.36 6.27
N GLU A 19 1.45 -3.56 6.83
CA GLU A 19 1.86 -2.29 6.25
C GLU A 19 3.32 -2.25 5.83
N VAL A 20 3.58 -1.50 4.76
CA VAL A 20 4.93 -1.23 4.26
C VAL A 20 5.24 0.25 4.38
N PHE A 21 6.41 0.56 4.93
CA PHE A 21 6.85 1.93 5.18
C PHE A 21 7.90 2.39 4.17
N PHE A 22 7.72 3.61 3.66
CA PHE A 22 8.69 4.33 2.86
C PHE A 22 9.06 5.64 3.53
N THR A 23 10.31 6.05 3.36
CA THR A 23 10.77 7.34 3.87
C THR A 23 10.09 8.48 3.12
N GLU A 24 9.53 9.45 3.84
CA GLU A 24 8.94 10.63 3.24
C GLU A 24 9.99 11.41 2.46
N SER A 25 9.63 11.74 1.21
CA SER A 25 10.52 12.34 0.23
C SER A 25 9.85 13.55 -0.41
N PHE A 26 10.60 14.64 -0.48
CA PHE A 26 10.17 15.88 -1.11
C PHE A 26 11.04 16.20 -2.34
N LYS A 27 11.42 15.14 -3.08
CA LYS A 27 12.19 15.26 -4.31
C LYS A 27 11.48 16.21 -5.29
N GLY A 28 12.24 17.14 -5.86
CA GLY A 28 11.71 18.17 -6.78
C GLY A 28 11.07 19.39 -6.12
N THR A 29 11.06 19.48 -4.79
CA THR A 29 10.63 20.71 -4.09
C THR A 29 11.78 21.70 -4.01
N LYS A 30 11.49 22.99 -4.31
CA LYS A 30 12.47 24.08 -4.21
C LYS A 30 12.87 24.31 -2.74
N PRO A 31 14.11 24.75 -2.45
CA PRO A 31 14.55 25.06 -1.09
C PRO A 31 13.65 26.04 -0.33
N SER A 32 13.09 27.04 -1.03
CA SER A 32 12.16 28.03 -0.46
C SER A 32 10.88 27.42 0.12
N ASN A 33 10.46 26.26 -0.40
CA ASN A 33 9.18 25.62 -0.07
C ASN A 33 9.42 24.31 0.71
N MET A 34 10.60 24.15 1.31
CA MET A 34 10.99 22.89 1.95
C MET A 34 10.40 22.80 3.38
N PRO A 35 9.47 21.87 3.67
CA PRO A 35 8.77 21.83 4.95
C PRO A 35 9.63 21.29 6.11
N ARG A 36 10.87 20.89 5.82
CA ARG A 36 11.85 20.43 6.81
C ARG A 36 13.27 20.72 6.32
N ARG A 37 14.25 20.64 7.22
CA ARG A 37 15.67 20.72 6.83
C ARG A 37 16.00 19.63 5.80
N SER A 38 16.75 19.99 4.77
CA SER A 38 17.21 19.06 3.73
C SER A 38 18.07 17.95 4.34
N ARG A 39 17.84 16.71 3.88
CA ARG A 39 18.69 15.57 4.25
C ARG A 39 19.94 15.61 3.37
N LYS A 40 21.11 15.33 3.94
CA LYS A 40 22.32 15.08 3.14
C LYS A 40 22.18 13.73 2.42
N ILE A 41 22.82 13.60 1.25
CA ILE A 41 22.88 12.34 0.48
C ILE A 41 23.31 11.19 1.41
N GLY A 42 22.64 10.04 1.30
CA GLY A 42 22.95 8.84 2.09
C GLY A 42 22.51 8.86 3.55
N LYS A 43 22.00 9.97 4.11
CA LYS A 43 21.50 9.97 5.49
C LYS A 43 20.12 9.33 5.59
N GLN A 44 20.06 8.22 6.34
CA GLN A 44 18.82 7.60 6.81
C GLN A 44 18.02 8.55 7.70
N VAL A 45 16.72 8.26 7.83
CA VAL A 45 15.83 8.87 8.83
C VAL A 45 16.51 8.84 10.19
N LYS A 46 16.59 9.98 10.89
CA LYS A 46 17.37 10.13 12.13
C LYS A 46 16.86 9.27 13.30
N LYS A 47 15.60 8.82 13.23
CA LYS A 47 14.93 8.07 14.28
C LYS A 47 14.85 6.59 13.88
N SER A 48 15.32 5.71 14.76
CA SER A 48 15.07 4.28 14.67
C SER A 48 13.58 3.98 14.86
N GLY A 49 13.06 2.99 14.12
CA GLY A 49 11.66 2.58 14.18
C GLY A 49 10.69 3.45 13.36
N ILE A 50 9.40 3.10 13.42
CA ILE A 50 8.35 3.77 12.63
C ILE A 50 8.15 5.18 13.17
N SER A 51 8.49 6.20 12.37
CA SER A 51 8.41 7.62 12.75
C SER A 51 7.52 8.42 11.81
N LYS A 52 7.15 9.65 12.21
CA LYS A 52 6.38 10.58 11.36
C LYS A 52 7.11 10.99 10.07
N GLU A 53 8.39 10.64 9.93
CA GLU A 53 9.17 10.85 8.70
C GLU A 53 8.97 9.73 7.66
N GLN A 54 8.09 8.77 7.93
CA GLN A 54 7.74 7.68 7.03
C GLN A 54 6.27 7.75 6.67
N VAL A 55 5.96 7.36 5.44
CA VAL A 55 4.61 7.13 4.98
C VAL A 55 4.27 5.65 5.06
N CYS A 56 3.05 5.39 5.52
CA CYS A 56 2.48 4.08 5.70
C CYS A 56 1.64 3.72 4.48
N ILE A 57 1.91 2.56 3.91
CA ILE A 57 1.12 1.98 2.83
C ILE A 57 0.51 0.70 3.37
N THR A 58 -0.80 0.71 3.54
CA THR A 58 -1.55 -0.47 4.00
C THR A 58 -1.77 -1.40 2.84
N THR A 59 -1.62 -2.70 3.11
CA THR A 59 -1.79 -3.73 2.11
C THR A 59 -2.60 -4.88 2.66
N ALA A 60 -3.48 -5.44 1.83
CA ALA A 60 -4.20 -6.67 2.10
C ALA A 60 -4.28 -7.50 0.82
N ILE A 61 -3.99 -8.80 0.92
CA ILE A 61 -4.04 -9.74 -0.20
C ILE A 61 -4.80 -11.00 0.23
N ASP A 62 -5.74 -11.46 -0.60
CA ASP A 62 -6.39 -12.74 -0.38
C ASP A 62 -5.69 -13.90 -1.12
N ARG A 63 -6.17 -15.12 -0.92
CA ARG A 63 -5.61 -16.32 -1.55
C ARG A 63 -5.88 -16.39 -3.06
N GLN A 64 -6.87 -15.66 -3.55
CA GLN A 64 -7.20 -15.56 -4.97
C GLN A 64 -6.31 -14.53 -5.69
N GLY A 65 -5.53 -13.74 -4.95
CA GLY A 65 -4.64 -12.71 -5.49
C GLY A 65 -5.31 -11.35 -5.66
N ASN A 66 -6.52 -11.14 -5.12
CA ASN A 66 -7.09 -9.80 -5.05
C ASN A 66 -6.28 -8.98 -4.03
N LEU A 67 -6.17 -7.68 -4.31
CA LEU A 67 -5.18 -6.84 -3.66
C LEU A 67 -5.75 -5.45 -3.34
N ILE A 68 -5.56 -5.03 -2.08
CA ILE A 68 -5.72 -3.66 -1.63
C ILE A 68 -4.32 -3.11 -1.33
N MET A 69 -4.00 -1.95 -1.89
CA MET A 69 -2.77 -1.20 -1.55
C MET A 69 -3.07 0.29 -1.59
N GLU A 70 -2.98 0.95 -0.44
CA GLU A 70 -3.32 2.36 -0.33
C GLU A 70 -2.33 3.11 0.57
N LEU A 71 -2.09 4.36 0.24
CA LEU A 71 -1.33 5.28 1.10
C LEU A 71 -2.25 5.72 2.24
N ALA A 72 -1.97 5.30 3.47
CA ALA A 72 -2.88 5.49 4.59
C ALA A 72 -2.56 6.76 5.39
N CYS A 73 -1.35 6.84 5.96
CA CYS A 73 -0.98 7.90 6.89
C CYS A 73 0.53 8.11 6.99
N LYS A 74 0.94 9.00 7.90
CA LYS A 74 2.34 9.20 8.30
C LYS A 74 2.62 8.53 9.64
N GLY A 75 3.72 7.78 9.71
CA GLY A 75 4.08 7.03 10.91
C GLY A 75 3.19 5.81 11.12
N ARG A 76 2.96 5.45 12.38
CA ARG A 76 2.23 4.22 12.73
C ARG A 76 0.74 4.38 12.44
N ILE A 77 0.15 3.35 11.84
CA ILE A 77 -1.29 3.31 11.62
C ILE A 77 -2.05 2.95 12.88
N THR A 78 -3.24 3.53 13.02
CA THR A 78 -4.20 3.30 14.10
C THR A 78 -5.33 2.37 13.65
N SER A 79 -6.06 1.76 14.60
CA SER A 79 -7.23 0.92 14.26
C SER A 79 -8.30 1.70 13.50
N LYS A 80 -8.58 2.96 13.87
CA LYS A 80 -9.53 3.84 13.17
C LYS A 80 -9.14 4.11 11.71
N GLU A 81 -7.84 4.25 11.44
CA GLU A 81 -7.36 4.41 10.07
C GLU A 81 -7.51 3.11 9.27
N LEU A 82 -7.26 1.95 9.88
CA LEU A 82 -7.52 0.65 9.27
C LEU A 82 -9.01 0.46 8.97
N GLU A 83 -9.89 0.79 9.91
CA GLU A 83 -11.34 0.75 9.75
C GLU A 83 -11.79 1.62 8.57
N LYS A 84 -11.44 2.90 8.56
CA LYS A 84 -11.73 3.80 7.43
C LYS A 84 -11.20 3.28 6.09
N LEU A 85 -10.10 2.52 6.12
CA LEU A 85 -9.49 1.99 4.92
C LEU A 85 -10.15 0.71 4.43
N TYR A 86 -10.55 -0.19 5.33
CA TYR A 86 -11.06 -1.50 4.96
C TYR A 86 -12.58 -1.63 5.03
N ASP A 87 -13.27 -0.67 5.63
CA ASP A 87 -14.73 -0.61 5.67
C ASP A 87 -15.32 -0.66 4.25
N GLY A 88 -16.26 -1.57 4.03
CA GLY A 88 -16.85 -1.88 2.73
C GLY A 88 -15.92 -2.54 1.69
N HIS A 89 -14.69 -2.92 2.08
CA HIS A 89 -13.67 -3.50 1.19
C HIS A 89 -13.16 -4.88 1.63
N ILE A 90 -13.60 -5.36 2.80
CA ILE A 90 -13.35 -6.71 3.31
C ILE A 90 -14.71 -7.37 3.55
N SER A 91 -14.82 -8.66 3.19
CA SER A 91 -16.00 -9.47 3.52
C SER A 91 -16.06 -9.79 5.02
N ASN A 92 -17.25 -9.68 5.63
CA ASN A 92 -17.44 -9.89 7.07
C ASN A 92 -17.14 -11.34 7.53
N GLU A 93 -17.22 -12.31 6.63
CA GLU A 93 -16.94 -13.73 6.93
C GLU A 93 -15.46 -14.10 6.70
N SER A 94 -14.61 -13.09 6.48
CA SER A 94 -13.18 -13.31 6.20
C SER A 94 -12.37 -13.64 7.45
N ILE A 95 -11.31 -14.42 7.22
CA ILE A 95 -10.27 -14.72 8.19
C ILE A 95 -9.07 -13.82 7.94
N LEU A 96 -8.83 -12.89 8.85
CA LEU A 96 -7.71 -11.96 8.81
C LEU A 96 -6.45 -12.60 9.40
N CYS A 97 -5.37 -12.61 8.64
CA CYS A 97 -4.04 -13.10 9.04
C CYS A 97 -3.06 -11.94 9.13
N THR A 98 -2.57 -11.64 10.33
CA THR A 98 -1.60 -10.53 10.53
C THR A 98 -0.49 -10.92 11.51
N ASP A 99 0.57 -10.10 11.55
CA ASP A 99 1.48 -10.07 12.70
C ASP A 99 0.73 -9.59 13.97
N SER A 100 1.31 -9.85 15.14
CA SER A 100 0.80 -9.56 16.48
C SER A 100 0.77 -8.07 16.85
N ARG A 101 0.52 -7.16 15.89
CA ARG A 101 0.40 -5.72 16.16
C ARG A 101 -0.93 -5.36 16.80
N LYS A 102 -0.91 -4.46 17.79
CA LYS A 102 -2.10 -4.04 18.55
C LYS A 102 -3.18 -3.38 17.68
N SER A 103 -2.79 -2.60 16.68
CA SER A 103 -3.72 -1.93 15.76
C SER A 103 -4.61 -2.93 15.01
N TYR A 104 -4.03 -4.02 14.51
CA TYR A 104 -4.76 -5.08 13.81
C TYR A 104 -5.62 -5.93 14.74
N ILE A 105 -5.18 -6.17 15.97
CA ILE A 105 -6.00 -6.88 16.97
C ILE A 105 -7.27 -6.08 17.27
N GLN A 106 -7.13 -4.78 17.52
CA GLN A 106 -8.27 -3.91 17.79
C GLN A 106 -9.17 -3.81 16.56
N PHE A 107 -8.61 -3.57 15.37
CA PHE A 107 -9.35 -3.53 14.12
C PHE A 107 -10.17 -4.80 13.84
N ALA A 108 -9.58 -5.99 14.07
CA ALA A 108 -10.29 -7.24 13.86
C ALA A 108 -11.45 -7.42 14.85
N ASN A 109 -11.27 -7.00 16.11
CA ASN A 109 -12.34 -7.01 17.10
C ASN A 109 -13.46 -6.02 16.73
N ASP A 110 -13.10 -4.81 16.30
CA ASP A 110 -14.06 -3.75 15.96
C ASP A 110 -14.95 -4.18 14.77
N LEU A 111 -14.38 -4.90 13.78
CA LEU A 111 -15.12 -5.46 12.63
C LEU A 111 -15.66 -6.88 12.86
N SER A 112 -15.48 -7.46 14.05
CA SER A 112 -15.89 -8.84 14.37
C SER A 112 -15.34 -9.91 13.40
N LEU A 113 -14.14 -9.71 12.86
CA LEU A 113 -13.48 -10.63 11.94
C LEU A 113 -12.77 -11.77 12.69
N GLU A 114 -12.74 -12.96 12.09
CA GLU A 114 -11.90 -14.03 12.62
C GLU A 114 -10.42 -13.67 12.47
N HIS A 115 -9.68 -13.56 13.57
CA HIS A 115 -8.28 -13.12 13.56
C HIS A 115 -7.29 -14.25 13.85
N LYS A 116 -6.47 -14.62 12.86
CA LYS A 116 -5.34 -15.54 13.00
C LYS A 116 -4.04 -14.78 13.13
N ARG A 117 -3.46 -14.84 14.33
CA ARG A 117 -2.23 -14.13 14.66
C ARG A 117 -1.02 -15.03 14.44
N ILE A 118 -0.12 -14.60 13.57
CA ILE A 118 1.18 -15.26 13.44
C ILE A 118 2.09 -14.73 14.54
N LYS A 119 2.54 -15.62 15.43
CA LYS A 119 3.43 -15.26 16.55
C LYS A 119 4.80 -14.84 16.01
N ARG A 120 5.43 -13.86 16.65
CA ARG A 120 6.79 -13.42 16.30
C ARG A 120 7.75 -14.61 16.31
N GLY A 121 8.56 -14.75 15.27
CA GLY A 121 9.51 -15.87 15.11
C GLY A 121 8.89 -17.16 14.56
N LYS A 122 7.56 -17.21 14.36
CA LYS A 122 6.90 -18.27 13.60
C LYS A 122 6.57 -17.79 12.19
N HIS A 123 6.59 -18.72 11.23
CA HIS A 123 6.25 -18.44 9.83
C HIS A 123 4.81 -18.83 9.46
N LYS A 124 4.14 -19.64 10.30
CA LYS A 124 2.76 -20.09 10.13
C LYS A 124 2.11 -20.45 11.47
N GLU A 125 0.78 -20.41 11.51
CA GLU A 125 -0.05 -20.92 12.60
C GLU A 125 -1.12 -21.83 11.96
N GLY A 126 -0.94 -23.16 12.08
CA GLY A 126 -1.75 -24.13 11.32
C GLY A 126 -1.56 -23.97 9.80
N LEU A 127 -2.68 -23.78 9.08
CA LEU A 127 -2.71 -23.52 7.63
C LEU A 127 -2.52 -22.03 7.28
N TYR A 128 -2.48 -21.15 8.28
CA TYR A 128 -2.42 -19.70 8.09
C TYR A 128 -0.99 -19.19 8.11
N HIS A 129 -0.67 -18.26 7.21
CA HIS A 129 0.65 -17.64 7.12
C HIS A 129 0.54 -16.24 6.51
N ILE A 130 1.61 -15.45 6.58
CA ILE A 130 1.70 -14.09 6.01
C ILE A 130 2.78 -14.00 4.91
N GLN A 131 3.05 -15.10 4.22
CA GLN A 131 4.16 -15.17 3.25
C GLN A 131 3.85 -14.41 1.95
N HIS A 132 2.61 -14.41 1.47
CA HIS A 132 2.26 -13.72 0.23
C HIS A 132 2.44 -12.21 0.39
N ILE A 133 1.99 -11.66 1.51
CA ILE A 133 2.16 -10.23 1.78
C ILE A 133 3.63 -9.84 1.98
N ASN A 134 4.45 -10.70 2.60
CA ASN A 134 5.89 -10.48 2.73
C ASN A 134 6.60 -10.47 1.37
N VAL A 135 6.24 -11.40 0.47
CA VAL A 135 6.74 -11.43 -0.90
C VAL A 135 6.31 -10.17 -1.65
N LEU A 136 5.04 -9.78 -1.56
CA LEU A 136 4.51 -8.55 -2.15
C LEU A 136 5.30 -7.32 -1.70
N HIS A 137 5.58 -7.18 -0.40
CA HIS A 137 6.36 -6.07 0.15
C HIS A 137 7.80 -6.06 -0.37
N SER A 138 8.44 -7.23 -0.44
CA SER A 138 9.78 -7.38 -1.00
C SER A 138 9.81 -6.94 -2.46
N ASN A 139 8.84 -7.39 -3.26
CA ASN A 139 8.69 -7.01 -4.66
C ASN A 139 8.43 -5.51 -4.82
N LEU A 140 7.57 -4.93 -4.00
CA LEU A 140 7.31 -3.48 -4.01
C LEU A 140 8.59 -2.69 -3.73
N ARG A 141 9.37 -3.08 -2.71
CA ARG A 141 10.64 -2.40 -2.39
C ARG A 141 11.63 -2.47 -3.55
N LYS A 142 11.82 -3.65 -4.14
CA LYS A 142 12.67 -3.85 -5.33
C LYS A 142 12.20 -2.99 -6.51
N TRP A 143 10.90 -2.98 -6.77
CA TRP A 143 10.29 -2.21 -7.85
C TRP A 143 10.46 -0.70 -7.65
N MET A 144 10.26 -0.21 -6.43
CA MET A 144 10.41 1.20 -6.04
C MET A 144 11.87 1.69 -6.11
N ASN A 145 12.85 0.82 -5.82
CA ASN A 145 14.27 1.17 -5.84
C ASN A 145 14.73 1.66 -7.22
N ARG A 146 14.12 1.18 -8.31
CA ARG A 146 14.44 1.58 -9.69
C ARG A 146 14.22 3.06 -9.97
N PHE A 147 13.42 3.75 -9.16
CA PHE A 147 13.10 5.18 -9.33
C PHE A 147 14.01 6.12 -8.52
N ASN A 148 15.02 5.59 -7.82
CA ASN A 148 15.98 6.37 -7.02
C ASN A 148 15.30 7.36 -6.08
N GLY A 149 14.27 6.86 -5.37
CA GLY A 149 13.39 7.65 -4.51
C GLY A 149 12.34 8.44 -5.31
N ALA A 150 11.06 8.16 -5.01
CA ALA A 150 9.92 8.93 -5.51
C ALA A 150 9.56 10.04 -4.51
N ALA A 151 9.01 11.16 -4.99
CA ALA A 151 8.42 12.17 -4.10
C ALA A 151 7.10 11.65 -3.53
N THR A 152 6.84 11.90 -2.24
CA THR A 152 5.67 11.39 -1.52
C THR A 152 4.35 11.78 -2.19
N LYS A 153 4.26 12.98 -2.78
CA LYS A 153 3.08 13.44 -3.52
C LYS A 153 2.69 12.57 -4.72
N TYR A 154 3.61 11.73 -5.21
CA TYR A 154 3.34 10.79 -6.30
C TYR A 154 3.24 9.34 -5.85
N ILE A 155 3.54 9.00 -4.59
CA ILE A 155 3.59 7.60 -4.12
C ILE A 155 2.29 6.86 -4.44
N SER A 156 1.12 7.46 -4.23
CA SER A 156 -0.16 6.81 -4.56
C SER A 156 -0.25 6.38 -6.04
N ASN A 157 0.30 7.16 -6.97
CA ASN A 157 0.34 6.78 -8.39
C ASN A 157 1.25 5.57 -8.62
N TYR A 158 2.42 5.55 -7.97
CA TYR A 158 3.35 4.43 -8.04
C TYR A 158 2.75 3.15 -7.45
N ILE A 159 2.03 3.25 -6.32
CA ILE A 159 1.36 2.11 -5.70
C ILE A 159 0.25 1.56 -6.59
N LYS A 160 -0.57 2.43 -7.19
CA LYS A 160 -1.60 2.00 -8.15
C LYS A 160 -0.99 1.29 -9.36
N TRP A 161 0.12 1.82 -9.88
CA TRP A 161 0.83 1.18 -10.98
C TRP A 161 1.42 -0.18 -10.58
N PHE A 162 2.08 -0.27 -9.43
CA PHE A 162 2.59 -1.54 -8.92
C PHE A 162 1.47 -2.55 -8.67
N LYS A 163 0.38 -2.14 -8.03
CA LYS A 163 -0.81 -2.97 -7.80
C LYS A 163 -1.34 -3.54 -9.11
N TRP A 164 -1.46 -2.72 -10.15
CA TRP A 164 -1.88 -3.16 -11.48
C TRP A 164 -0.94 -4.22 -12.05
N LEU A 165 0.37 -4.02 -11.93
CA LEU A 165 1.37 -5.00 -12.39
C LEU A 165 1.25 -6.33 -11.64
N GLN A 166 0.98 -6.32 -10.33
CA GLN A 166 0.83 -7.53 -9.54
C GLN A 166 -0.46 -8.31 -9.88
N ILE A 167 -1.59 -7.61 -10.04
CA ILE A 167 -2.88 -8.23 -10.40
C ILE A 167 -2.77 -8.98 -11.74
N PHE A 168 -1.99 -8.45 -12.68
CA PHE A 168 -1.86 -9.02 -14.01
C PHE A 168 -0.56 -9.80 -14.22
N ASP A 169 0.22 -10.10 -13.19
CA ASP A 169 1.58 -10.64 -13.35
C ASP A 169 1.63 -11.94 -14.16
N THR A 170 0.63 -12.81 -13.96
CA THR A 170 0.48 -14.10 -14.65
C THR A 170 0.01 -14.00 -16.11
N HIS A 171 -0.47 -12.82 -16.54
CA HIS A 171 -0.92 -12.62 -17.90
C HIS A 171 0.24 -12.43 -18.86
N LYS A 172 0.09 -12.90 -20.10
CA LYS A 172 1.03 -12.61 -21.19
C LYS A 172 1.10 -11.09 -21.43
N GLU A 173 2.29 -10.58 -21.77
CA GLU A 173 2.52 -9.14 -22.00
C GLU A 173 1.55 -8.53 -23.02
N ILE A 174 1.17 -9.27 -24.06
CA ILE A 174 0.20 -8.78 -25.06
C ILE A 174 -1.20 -8.53 -24.46
N ILE A 175 -1.59 -9.34 -23.47
CA ILE A 175 -2.87 -9.20 -22.75
C ILE A 175 -2.78 -8.02 -21.79
N LYS A 176 -1.65 -7.88 -21.08
CA LYS A 176 -1.36 -6.71 -20.22
C LYS A 176 -1.49 -5.41 -21.01
N ALA A 177 -0.85 -5.31 -22.18
CA ALA A 177 -0.89 -4.13 -23.03
C ALA A 177 -2.32 -3.79 -23.49
N LYS A 178 -3.08 -4.79 -23.96
CA LYS A 178 -4.49 -4.60 -24.34
C LYS A 178 -5.34 -4.11 -23.17
N ASN A 179 -5.22 -4.75 -22.01
CA ASN A 179 -5.95 -4.37 -20.80
C ASN A 179 -5.59 -2.95 -20.35
N PHE A 180 -4.32 -2.57 -20.43
CA PHE A 180 -3.87 -1.23 -20.08
C PHE A 180 -4.54 -0.17 -20.96
N ILE A 181 -4.53 -0.35 -22.28
CA ILE A 181 -5.15 0.59 -23.24
C ILE A 181 -6.65 0.70 -22.99
N VAL A 182 -7.35 -0.41 -22.80
CA VAL A 182 -8.80 -0.38 -22.54
C VAL A 182 -9.09 0.34 -21.22
N GLN A 183 -8.37 -0.01 -20.15
CA GLN A 183 -8.61 0.56 -18.82
C GLN A 183 -8.25 2.05 -18.75
N SER A 184 -7.21 2.50 -19.46
CA SER A 184 -6.83 3.91 -19.51
C SER A 184 -7.88 4.78 -20.19
N ASN A 185 -8.53 4.27 -21.25
CA ASN A 185 -9.55 4.99 -21.99
C ASN A 185 -10.92 4.98 -21.27
N VAL A 186 -11.26 3.88 -20.60
CA VAL A 186 -12.52 3.76 -19.85
C VAL A 186 -12.55 4.65 -18.60
N ALA A 187 -11.39 4.98 -18.02
CA ALA A 187 -11.33 5.73 -16.77
C ALA A 187 -11.76 7.21 -16.89
N HIS A 188 -11.88 7.77 -18.11
CA HIS A 188 -12.14 9.20 -18.36
C HIS A 188 -11.40 10.14 -17.39
N ALA A 189 -10.16 9.81 -17.06
CA ALA A 189 -9.35 10.55 -16.10
C ALA A 189 -8.44 11.52 -16.85
N TYR A 190 -8.81 12.79 -16.86
CA TYR A 190 -7.99 13.84 -17.46
C TYR A 190 -7.12 14.49 -16.38
N ILE A 191 -5.80 14.40 -16.53
CA ILE A 191 -4.81 15.06 -15.66
C ILE A 191 -3.95 15.98 -16.54
N LYS A 192 -3.89 17.27 -16.19
CA LYS A 192 -2.95 18.21 -16.80
C LYS A 192 -1.60 18.13 -16.08
N VAL A 193 -0.52 18.49 -16.76
CA VAL A 193 0.83 18.59 -16.17
C VAL A 193 0.83 19.52 -14.94
N LYS A 194 0.05 20.60 -14.96
CA LYS A 194 -0.09 21.51 -13.83
C LYS A 194 -0.67 20.82 -12.58
N ASP A 195 -1.61 19.88 -12.78
CA ASP A 195 -2.26 19.16 -11.67
C ASP A 195 -1.28 18.20 -10.98
N LEU A 196 -0.26 17.71 -11.70
CA LEU A 196 0.84 16.94 -11.12
C LEU A 196 1.90 17.85 -10.47
N LYS A 197 2.21 18.99 -11.07
CA LYS A 197 3.28 19.89 -10.61
C LYS A 197 2.95 20.48 -9.23
N TYR A 198 1.72 20.97 -9.06
CA TYR A 198 1.24 21.65 -7.86
C TYR A 198 0.44 20.73 -6.92
N ARG A 199 0.57 19.41 -7.08
CA ARG A 199 -0.11 18.43 -6.22
C ARG A 199 0.44 18.47 -4.79
N GLU A 200 -0.44 18.64 -3.81
CA GLU A 200 -0.13 18.42 -2.41
C GLU A 200 -0.02 16.93 -2.08
N PRO A 201 0.84 16.52 -1.13
CA PRO A 201 0.90 15.12 -0.73
C PRO A 201 -0.40 14.70 -0.03
N ILE A 202 -0.91 13.52 -0.40
CA ILE A 202 -2.23 13.02 0.03
C ILE A 202 -2.30 12.76 1.54
N CYS A 203 -1.14 12.50 2.17
CA CYS A 203 -1.00 12.34 3.61
C CYS A 203 -0.09 13.45 4.15
N VAL A 204 -0.63 14.66 4.33
CA VAL A 204 -0.05 15.72 5.16
C VAL A 204 -1.12 16.21 6.12
#